data_AF-A0A2D8XDV1-F1
#
_entry.id   AF-A0A2D8XDV1-F1
#
_cell.length_a   1.000
_cell.length_b   1.000
_cell.length_c   1.000
_cell.angle_alpha   90.00
_cell.angle_beta   90.00
_cell.angle_gamma   90.00
#
_symmetry.space_group_name_H-M   'P 1'
#
loop_
_entity.id
_entity.type
_entity.pdbx_description
1 polymer ?
#
loop_
_entity_poly.entity_id
_entity_poly.type
_entity_poly.pdbx_seq_one_letter_code
_entity_poly.pdbx_strand_id
1 'polypeptide(L)'
;QIDQLAGDASFNGVNLLDGNDLTATFNEDGSSSLTISGVSFNAAGLGLSDTTAAAFGTDAGINAVSAALDSATATLRSQSSTFGNNLAVVENRQSFTESLIGVLESGAGGLTLADTNVEGANLLALQTRQALGTTALSLASQGDQAVLSFIR
;
A
#
# COMPACT_ATOMS: atom_id res chain seq x y z
N GLN A 1 31.23 -1.42 -19.49
CA GLN A 1 30.62 -2.31 -18.49
C GLN A 1 29.89 -1.54 -17.40
N ILE A 2 30.51 -0.58 -16.69
CA ILE A 2 29.82 0.26 -15.69
C ILE A 2 28.63 1.01 -16.35
N ASP A 3 28.88 1.70 -17.46
CA ASP A 3 27.83 2.45 -18.18
C ASP A 3 26.68 1.54 -18.65
N GLN A 4 27.02 0.34 -19.11
CA GLN A 4 26.01 -0.64 -19.55
C GLN A 4 25.18 -1.13 -18.37
N LEU A 5 25.81 -1.46 -17.24
CA LEU A 5 25.09 -1.91 -16.05
C LEU A 5 24.21 -0.81 -15.46
N ALA A 6 24.68 0.45 -15.46
CA ALA A 6 23.88 1.60 -15.06
C ALA A 6 22.68 1.80 -16.02
N GLY A 7 22.90 1.68 -17.33
CA GLY A 7 21.83 1.78 -18.34
C GLY A 7 20.80 0.65 -18.27
N ASP A 8 21.22 -0.58 -17.97
CA ASP A 8 20.36 -1.76 -17.89
C ASP A 8 19.51 -1.80 -16.60
N ALA A 9 19.81 -0.98 -15.59
CA ALA A 9 19.11 -0.92 -14.30
C ALA A 9 17.71 -0.28 -14.34
N SER A 10 17.11 -0.16 -15.53
CA SER A 10 15.78 0.41 -15.71
C SER A 10 14.68 -0.57 -15.26
N PHE A 11 13.63 -0.03 -14.63
CA PHE A 11 12.41 -0.77 -14.29
C PHE A 11 11.18 0.05 -14.70
N ASN A 12 10.27 -0.54 -15.47
CA ASN A 12 9.06 0.12 -15.98
C ASN A 12 9.32 1.50 -16.63
N GLY A 13 10.48 1.66 -17.29
CA GLY A 13 10.86 2.91 -17.96
C GLY A 13 11.46 3.98 -17.06
N VAL A 14 11.70 3.70 -15.78
CA VAL A 14 12.42 4.58 -14.85
C VAL A 14 13.79 3.98 -14.55
N ASN A 15 14.86 4.78 -14.71
CA ASN A 15 16.20 4.41 -14.31
C ASN A 15 16.79 5.39 -13.30
N LEU A 16 16.83 4.99 -12.03
CA LEU A 16 17.37 5.80 -10.93
C LEU A 16 18.89 5.97 -10.98
N LEU A 17 19.61 5.17 -11.79
CA LEU A 17 21.06 5.26 -12.00
C LEU A 17 21.45 6.05 -13.25
N ASP A 18 20.46 6.45 -14.06
CA ASP A 18 20.63 7.29 -15.25
C ASP A 18 19.91 8.65 -15.11
N GLY A 19 19.71 9.08 -13.85
CA GLY A 19 19.18 10.41 -13.53
C GLY A 19 17.66 10.57 -13.65
N ASN A 20 16.88 9.50 -13.76
CA ASN A 20 15.42 9.60 -13.64
C ASN A 20 15.00 9.60 -12.18
N ASP A 21 14.02 10.43 -11.84
CA ASP A 21 13.40 10.45 -10.52
C ASP A 21 12.21 9.47 -10.48
N LEU A 22 11.95 8.90 -9.31
CA LEU A 22 10.76 8.10 -9.02
C LEU A 22 9.93 8.79 -7.94
N THR A 23 8.68 9.13 -8.24
CA THR A 23 7.74 9.62 -7.23
C THR A 23 6.81 8.49 -6.81
N ALA A 24 6.91 8.09 -5.53
CA ALA A 24 5.99 7.18 -4.89
C ALA A 24 4.87 7.98 -4.21
N THR A 25 3.64 7.79 -4.67
CA THR A 25 2.46 8.43 -4.10
C THR A 25 1.79 7.50 -3.09
N PHE A 26 1.47 8.02 -1.91
CA PHE A 26 0.90 7.23 -0.80
C PHE A 26 -0.61 7.42 -0.61
N ASN A 27 -1.24 8.30 -1.38
CA ASN A 27 -2.67 8.59 -1.31
C ASN A 27 -3.26 8.97 -2.68
N GLU A 28 -4.57 8.86 -2.80
CA GLU A 28 -5.30 8.98 -4.07
C GLU A 28 -5.27 10.40 -4.64
N ASP A 29 -5.14 11.41 -3.78
CA ASP A 29 -5.10 12.83 -4.19
C ASP A 29 -3.68 13.33 -4.47
N GLY A 30 -2.64 12.52 -4.24
CA GLY A 30 -1.26 12.89 -4.48
C GLY A 30 -0.64 13.86 -3.47
N SER A 31 -1.34 14.24 -2.40
CA SER A 31 -0.83 15.20 -1.41
C SER A 31 0.26 14.63 -0.51
N SER A 32 0.37 13.31 -0.40
CA SER A 32 1.43 12.61 0.35
C SER A 32 2.25 11.76 -0.60
N SER A 33 3.46 12.21 -0.91
CA SER A 33 4.38 11.51 -1.81
C SER A 33 5.82 11.52 -1.29
N LEU A 34 6.62 10.56 -1.76
CA LEU A 34 8.07 10.54 -1.63
C LEU A 34 8.69 10.60 -3.03
N THR A 35 9.48 11.64 -3.30
CA THR A 35 10.31 11.70 -4.51
C THR A 35 11.69 11.14 -4.20
N ILE A 36 12.04 10.06 -4.89
CA ILE A 36 13.36 9.45 -4.88
C ILE A 36 14.10 10.01 -6.08
N SER A 37 15.04 10.93 -5.82
CA SER A 37 15.84 11.51 -6.88
C SER A 37 16.82 10.50 -7.46
N GLY A 38 16.86 10.43 -8.78
CA GLY A 38 17.84 9.66 -9.52
C GLY A 38 19.21 10.31 -9.45
N VAL A 39 20.23 9.49 -9.68
CA VAL A 39 21.62 9.90 -9.83
C VAL A 39 22.14 9.37 -11.16
N SER A 40 23.16 10.01 -11.73
CA SER A 40 23.85 9.48 -12.91
C SER A 40 25.14 8.79 -12.48
N PHE A 41 25.14 7.46 -12.47
CA PHE A 41 26.28 6.63 -12.08
C PHE A 41 26.90 5.87 -13.26
N ASN A 42 27.01 6.55 -14.40
CA ASN A 42 27.96 6.16 -15.43
C ASN A 42 29.41 6.44 -14.95
N ALA A 43 30.40 5.95 -15.68
CA ALA A 43 31.81 6.11 -15.36
C ALA A 43 32.16 7.59 -15.12
N ALA A 44 31.71 8.49 -16.00
CA ALA A 44 31.95 9.92 -15.87
C ALA A 44 31.31 10.53 -14.60
N GLY A 45 30.08 10.14 -14.26
CA GLY A 45 29.35 10.59 -13.06
C GLY A 45 29.97 10.08 -11.75
N LEU A 46 30.68 8.96 -11.81
CA LEU A 46 31.50 8.44 -10.70
C LEU A 46 32.93 9.03 -10.69
N GLY A 47 33.25 9.95 -11.60
CA GLY A 47 34.59 10.54 -11.72
C GLY A 47 35.63 9.58 -12.31
N LEU A 48 35.19 8.45 -12.87
CA LEU A 48 36.03 7.49 -13.57
C LEU A 48 36.17 7.94 -15.02
N SER A 49 37.40 8.32 -15.40
CA SER A 49 37.74 8.64 -16.79
C SER A 49 38.43 7.44 -17.43
N ASP A 50 38.37 7.38 -18.77
CA ASP A 50 39.11 6.37 -19.52
C ASP A 50 40.60 6.46 -19.18
N THR A 51 41.12 5.39 -18.60
CA THR A 51 42.52 5.32 -18.20
C THR A 51 43.35 4.90 -19.40
N THR A 52 44.38 5.68 -19.71
CA THR A 52 45.34 5.31 -20.76
C THR A 52 46.33 4.28 -20.22
N ALA A 53 46.97 3.52 -21.11
CA ALA A 53 48.04 2.59 -20.70
C ALA A 53 49.17 3.29 -19.90
N ALA A 54 49.37 4.59 -20.11
CA ALA A 54 50.35 5.40 -19.36
C ALA A 54 49.96 5.58 -17.88
N ALA A 55 48.67 5.57 -17.54
CA ALA A 55 48.20 5.65 -16.15
C ALA A 55 48.63 4.44 -15.31
N PHE A 56 48.85 3.28 -15.95
CA PHE A 56 49.34 2.06 -15.28
C PHE A 56 50.86 1.87 -15.41
N GLY A 57 51.56 2.80 -16.06
CA GLY A 57 53.00 2.70 -16.26
C GLY A 57 53.85 3.19 -15.08
N THR A 58 53.23 3.83 -14.07
CA THR A 58 53.92 4.37 -12.89
C THR A 58 53.13 4.11 -11.61
N ASP A 59 53.83 3.96 -10.49
CA ASP A 59 53.19 3.79 -9.18
C ASP A 59 52.28 4.97 -8.81
N ALA A 60 52.65 6.19 -9.19
CA ALA A 60 51.84 7.38 -8.97
C ALA A 60 50.51 7.32 -9.73
N GLY A 61 50.53 6.86 -10.99
CA GLY A 61 49.32 6.68 -11.78
C GLY A 61 48.41 5.57 -11.25
N ILE A 62 48.99 4.44 -10.84
CA ILE A 62 48.25 3.33 -10.22
C ILE A 62 47.57 3.80 -8.92
N ASN A 63 48.28 4.54 -8.07
CA ASN A 63 47.72 5.09 -6.83
C ASN A 63 46.58 6.09 -7.09
N ALA A 64 46.69 6.91 -8.14
CA ALA A 64 45.62 7.83 -8.53
C ALA A 64 44.35 7.09 -8.99
N VAL A 65 44.51 6.01 -9.79
CA VAL A 65 43.38 5.18 -10.22
C VAL A 65 42.72 4.47 -9.03
N SER A 66 43.52 3.91 -8.11
CA SER A 66 43.00 3.29 -6.89
C SER A 66 42.21 4.28 -6.04
N ALA A 67 42.72 5.50 -5.83
CA ALA A 67 42.01 6.54 -5.08
C ALA A 67 40.68 6.94 -5.74
N ALA A 68 40.64 7.01 -7.09
CA ALA A 68 39.41 7.28 -7.82
C ALA A 68 38.37 6.16 -7.65
N LEU A 69 38.80 4.89 -7.70
CA LEU A 69 37.93 3.73 -7.46
C LEU A 69 37.40 3.69 -6.01
N ASP A 70 38.23 4.02 -5.03
CA ASP A 70 37.81 4.11 -3.62
C ASP A 70 36.76 5.20 -3.43
N SER A 71 36.96 6.37 -4.05
CA SER A 71 36.00 7.46 -4.01
C SER A 71 34.68 7.08 -4.69
N ALA A 72 34.73 6.48 -5.89
CA ALA A 72 33.54 6.00 -6.59
C ALA A 72 32.77 4.96 -5.75
N THR A 73 33.48 4.05 -5.09
CA THR A 73 32.88 3.03 -4.23
C THR A 73 32.24 3.66 -2.98
N ALA A 74 32.88 4.66 -2.37
CA ALA A 74 32.31 5.39 -1.23
C ALA A 74 31.00 6.11 -1.62
N THR A 75 30.98 6.77 -2.79
CA THR A 75 29.79 7.41 -3.35
C THR A 75 28.66 6.41 -3.57
N LEU A 76 28.95 5.26 -4.20
CA LEU A 76 27.98 4.19 -4.43
C LEU A 76 27.39 3.67 -3.11
N ARG A 77 28.23 3.47 -2.08
CA ARG A 77 27.77 3.03 -0.75
C ARG A 77 26.88 4.06 -0.07
N SER A 78 27.24 5.35 -0.16
CA SER A 78 26.42 6.42 0.40
C SER A 78 25.06 6.48 -0.28
N GLN A 79 25.02 6.37 -1.61
CA GLN A 79 23.75 6.37 -2.35
C GLN A 79 22.92 5.12 -2.06
N SER A 80 23.55 3.94 -1.97
CA SER A 80 22.86 2.71 -1.60
C SER A 80 22.20 2.80 -0.23
N SER A 81 22.85 3.49 0.73
CA SER A 81 22.25 3.78 2.04
C SER A 81 21.02 4.68 1.92
N THR A 82 21.10 5.74 1.11
CA THR A 82 19.96 6.63 0.82
C THR A 82 18.79 5.86 0.20
N PHE A 83 19.04 5.01 -0.81
CA PHE A 83 18.01 4.17 -1.40
C PHE A 83 17.43 3.15 -0.41
N GLY A 84 18.25 2.56 0.45
CA GLY A 84 17.80 1.68 1.53
C GLY A 84 16.87 2.39 2.52
N ASN A 85 17.19 3.63 2.90
CA ASN A 85 16.32 4.44 3.76
C ASN A 85 14.99 4.77 3.07
N ASN A 86 15.02 5.14 1.79
CA ASN A 86 13.80 5.39 1.02
C ASN A 86 12.93 4.13 0.91
N LEU A 87 13.53 2.97 0.67
CA LEU A 87 12.82 1.68 0.66
C LEU A 87 12.16 1.41 2.01
N ALA A 88 12.88 1.57 3.11
CA ALA A 88 12.32 1.38 4.45
C ALA A 88 11.12 2.31 4.70
N VAL A 89 11.16 3.56 4.24
CA VAL A 89 10.01 4.48 4.35
C VAL A 89 8.81 3.95 3.55
N VAL A 90 9.03 3.49 2.32
CA VAL A 90 7.96 2.94 1.46
C VAL A 90 7.36 1.68 2.08
N GLU A 91 8.17 0.75 2.56
CA GLU A 91 7.72 -0.49 3.22
C GLU A 91 6.90 -0.19 4.50
N ASN A 92 7.36 0.75 5.33
CA ASN A 92 6.62 1.16 6.52
C ASN A 92 5.26 1.79 6.15
N ARG A 93 5.22 2.62 5.10
CA ARG A 93 3.97 3.21 4.61
C ARG A 93 3.03 2.14 4.07
N GLN A 94 3.54 1.17 3.31
CA GLN A 94 2.76 0.05 2.80
C GLN A 94 2.12 -0.72 3.96
N SER A 95 2.92 -1.13 4.95
CA SER A 95 2.42 -1.90 6.11
C SER A 95 1.39 -1.12 6.93
N PHE A 96 1.60 0.19 7.13
CA PHE A 96 0.62 1.06 7.78
C PHE A 96 -0.69 1.10 7.00
N THR A 97 -0.64 1.29 5.68
CA THR A 97 -1.84 1.34 4.83
C THR A 97 -2.58 0.01 4.82
N GLU A 98 -1.89 -1.12 4.72
CA GLU A 98 -2.49 -2.45 4.82
C GLU A 98 -3.19 -2.66 6.17
N SER A 99 -2.54 -2.27 7.27
CA SER A 99 -3.11 -2.35 8.61
C SER A 99 -4.34 -1.43 8.77
N LEU A 100 -4.26 -0.21 8.24
CA LEU A 100 -5.36 0.75 8.25
C LEU A 100 -6.57 0.20 7.47
N ILE A 101 -6.34 -0.38 6.29
CA ILE A 101 -7.39 -1.03 5.50
C ILE A 101 -8.05 -2.15 6.32
N GLY A 102 -7.28 -3.03 6.96
CA GLY A 102 -7.84 -4.10 7.79
C GLY A 102 -8.68 -3.59 8.97
N VAL A 103 -8.26 -2.50 9.62
CA VAL A 103 -9.05 -1.86 10.69
C VAL A 103 -10.34 -1.24 10.12
N LEU A 104 -10.26 -0.58 8.97
CA LEU A 104 -11.43 0.03 8.32
C LEU A 104 -12.42 -1.02 7.83
N GLU A 105 -11.96 -2.15 7.28
CA GLU A 105 -12.81 -3.28 6.90
C GLU A 105 -13.53 -3.88 8.10
N SER A 106 -12.80 -4.10 9.20
CA SER A 106 -13.40 -4.60 10.44
C SER A 106 -14.40 -3.61 11.05
N GLY A 107 -14.06 -2.31 11.07
CA GLY A 107 -14.94 -1.25 11.55
C GLY A 107 -16.20 -1.08 10.69
N ALA A 108 -16.05 -1.12 9.37
CA ALA A 108 -17.17 -1.11 8.43
C ALA A 108 -18.04 -2.36 8.61
N GLY A 109 -17.43 -3.53 8.80
CA GLY A 109 -18.09 -4.75 9.22
C GLY A 109 -18.91 -4.51 10.48
N GLY A 110 -18.31 -4.04 11.58
CA GLY A 110 -19.04 -3.78 12.83
C GLY A 110 -20.22 -2.80 12.72
N LEU A 111 -20.18 -1.84 11.79
CA LEU A 111 -21.28 -0.89 11.55
C LEU A 111 -22.37 -1.42 10.61
N THR A 112 -22.04 -2.38 9.74
CA THR A 112 -22.95 -2.88 8.70
C THR A 112 -23.46 -4.30 8.98
N LEU A 113 -22.71 -5.10 9.74
CA LEU A 113 -23.12 -6.44 10.14
C LEU A 113 -24.23 -6.32 11.18
N ALA A 114 -25.41 -6.83 10.83
CA ALA A 114 -26.48 -7.00 11.79
C ALA A 114 -26.08 -8.07 12.84
N ASP A 115 -26.34 -7.78 14.12
CA ASP A 115 -26.19 -8.78 15.17
C ASP A 115 -27.26 -9.86 14.99
N THR A 116 -26.85 -11.07 14.61
CA THR A 116 -27.73 -12.20 14.34
C THR A 116 -28.55 -12.63 15.56
N ASN A 117 -28.08 -12.35 16.78
CA ASN A 117 -28.84 -12.64 18.00
C ASN A 117 -29.98 -11.64 18.20
N VAL A 118 -29.72 -10.35 17.98
CA VAL A 118 -30.75 -9.30 18.07
C VAL A 118 -31.76 -9.47 16.95
N GLU A 119 -31.29 -9.69 15.73
CA GLU A 119 -32.19 -9.88 14.59
C GLU A 119 -32.97 -11.19 14.71
N GLY A 120 -32.36 -12.23 15.28
CA GLY A 120 -33.05 -13.48 15.62
C GLY A 120 -34.13 -13.31 16.70
N ALA A 121 -33.85 -12.54 17.75
CA ALA A 121 -34.82 -12.22 18.79
C ALA A 121 -35.97 -11.35 18.24
N ASN A 122 -35.67 -10.35 17.42
CA ASN A 122 -36.66 -9.52 16.72
C ASN A 122 -37.53 -10.36 15.79
N LEU A 123 -36.93 -11.29 15.04
CA LEU A 123 -37.65 -12.19 14.15
C LEU A 123 -38.57 -13.12 14.94
N LEU A 124 -38.12 -13.69 16.06
CA LEU A 124 -38.95 -14.51 16.93
C LEU A 124 -40.09 -13.70 17.57
N ALA A 125 -39.80 -12.49 18.03
CA ALA A 125 -40.80 -11.57 18.55
C ALA A 125 -41.83 -11.18 17.47
N LEU A 126 -41.38 -10.95 16.24
CA LEU A 126 -42.23 -10.67 15.09
C LEU A 126 -43.14 -11.87 14.75
N GLN A 127 -42.60 -13.08 14.70
CA GLN A 127 -43.37 -14.31 14.49
C GLN A 127 -44.42 -14.51 15.58
N THR A 128 -44.04 -14.28 16.85
CA THR A 128 -44.96 -14.35 17.99
C THR A 128 -46.07 -13.31 17.88
N ARG A 129 -45.73 -12.07 17.51
CA ARG A 129 -46.71 -11.00 17.29
C ARG A 129 -47.64 -11.31 16.11
N GLN A 130 -47.14 -11.89 15.03
CA GLN A 130 -47.97 -12.32 13.90
C GLN A 130 -48.95 -13.44 14.31
N ALA A 131 -48.49 -14.45 15.05
CA ALA A 131 -49.33 -15.52 15.57
C ALA A 131 -50.42 -15.00 16.53
N LEU A 132 -50.06 -14.07 17.42
CA LEU A 132 -51.02 -13.38 18.28
C LEU A 132 -52.01 -12.53 17.47
N GLY A 133 -51.55 -11.83 16.43
CA GLY A 133 -52.39 -11.04 15.53
C GLY A 133 -53.41 -11.89 14.76
N THR A 134 -52.99 -13.04 14.21
CA THR A 134 -53.91 -13.97 13.54
C THR A 134 -54.91 -14.59 14.50
N THR A 135 -54.49 -14.89 15.73
CA THR A 135 -55.38 -15.45 16.77
C THR A 135 -56.37 -14.39 17.26
N ALA A 136 -55.92 -13.16 17.49
CA ALA A 136 -56.78 -12.05 17.87
C ALA A 136 -57.81 -11.72 16.77
N LEU A 137 -57.41 -11.76 15.50
CA LEU A 137 -58.32 -11.59 14.36
C LEU A 137 -59.34 -12.73 14.25
N SER A 138 -58.91 -13.99 14.44
CA SER A 138 -59.84 -15.12 14.41
C SER A 138 -60.84 -15.06 15.58
N LEU A 139 -60.40 -14.65 16.77
CA LEU A 139 -61.26 -14.41 17.93
C LEU A 139 -62.24 -13.25 17.70
N ALA A 140 -61.79 -12.14 17.12
CA ALA A 140 -62.65 -11.02 16.76
C ALA A 140 -63.72 -11.45 15.74
N SER A 141 -63.34 -12.17 14.68
CA SER A 141 -64.29 -12.67 13.68
C SER A 141 -65.31 -13.66 14.26
N GLN A 142 -64.91 -14.51 15.22
CA GLN A 142 -65.82 -15.39 15.96
C GLN A 142 -66.75 -14.60 16.88
N GLY A 143 -66.24 -13.57 17.56
CA GLY A 143 -67.03 -12.66 18.39
C GLY A 143 -68.11 -11.92 17.58
N ASP A 144 -67.74 -11.37 16.42
CA ASP A 144 -68.68 -10.69 15.52
C ASP A 144 -69.77 -11.65 14.98
N GLN A 145 -69.42 -12.90 14.66
CA GLN A 145 -70.38 -13.94 14.26
C GLN A 145 -71.32 -14.37 15.41
N ALA A 146 -70.80 -14.46 16.64
CA ALA A 146 -71.62 -14.76 17.82
C ALA A 146 -72.68 -13.68 18.06
N VAL A 147 -72.34 -12.40 17.87
CA VAL A 147 -73.30 -11.28 17.94
C VAL A 147 -74.37 -11.40 16.85
N LEU A 148 -73.98 -11.72 15.61
CA LEU A 148 -74.94 -11.94 14.52
C LEU A 148 -75.86 -13.15 14.75
N SER A 149 -75.44 -14.15 15.52
CA SER A 149 -76.29 -15.29 15.92
C SER A 149 -77.33 -14.93 16.97
N PHE A 150 -77.10 -13.87 17.76
CA PHE A 150 -78.02 -13.39 18.80
C PHE A 150 -79.12 -12.47 18.24
N ILE A 151 -78.89 -11.85 17.07
CA ILE A 151 -79.82 -10.88 16.44
C ILE A 151 -80.64 -11.55 15.32
N ARG A 152 -80.41 -12.83 15.03
CA ARG A 152 -81.17 -13.63 14.07
C ARG A 152 -82.09 -14.60 14.81
#